data_AF-A0A4Q6BVZ6-F1
#
_entry.id   AF-A0A4Q6BVZ6-F1
#
_cell.length_a   1.000
_cell.length_b   1.000
_cell.length_c   1.000
_cell.angle_alpha   90.00
_cell.angle_beta   90.00
_cell.angle_gamma   90.00
#
_symmetry.space_group_name_H-M   'P 1'
#
loop_
_entity.id
_entity.type
_entity.pdbx_description
1 polymer ?
#
loop_
_entity_poly.entity_id
_entity_poly.type
_entity_poly.pdbx_seq_one_letter_code
_entity_poly.pdbx_strand_id
1 'polypeptide(L)'
;KYGPVSAPYKVYIIDEVHMLSTAAFNGLLKTLEEPPPYVKFIFATTEIRKVPVTILSRCMRFDLRRVPADIMHAHLVDLLSREGIGYEPEALAMIVRAGEGSVRDNQSLLDQAISHGDGKVTAATVKAMLGLGDRARTIDLFEALMGGRIAQALTNLRELYDAGADPQTIIADLCDFTHLVTRMKVVPAAADDVSLTPDERTRGASLASKLGMRALSRTWQILFKGHEEVQKAGNAMQAAEMVLVRLAYAADLPTPDELIAKLGHMPSPSAPPSAPVSRGPSGGGGPSALRAVPDVAPRFDPAPAAAPVVAAPAPNAFANPRTYADLVALAGEKRDILVKHALESALRPVSIGDGRLEVALVQGADPAIIQNLMAKLKLWTGRQWVISLANDAAHVPTMREQRDVHLEAARDEAHQDPLVQAILDTFPGSTVRVTVKQEQIPIEAYADAIRDSDEDDEL
;
A
#
# COMPACT_ATOMS: atom_id res chain seq x y z
N LYS A 1 -16.77 -25.01 -34.74
CA LYS A 1 -17.57 -26.11 -35.33
C LYS A 1 -16.72 -27.27 -35.86
N TYR A 2 -15.43 -27.39 -35.49
CA TYR A 2 -14.62 -28.55 -35.89
C TYR A 2 -14.68 -29.62 -34.79
N GLY A 3 -14.92 -30.87 -35.20
CA GLY A 3 -14.89 -32.03 -34.32
C GLY A 3 -13.48 -32.32 -33.78
N PRO A 4 -13.35 -33.24 -32.82
CA PRO A 4 -12.06 -33.68 -32.33
C PRO A 4 -11.26 -34.39 -33.42
N VAL A 5 -9.93 -34.21 -33.42
CA VAL A 5 -9.02 -34.70 -34.48
C VAL A 5 -8.67 -36.17 -34.31
N SER A 6 -8.53 -36.64 -33.06
CA SER A 6 -8.06 -38.01 -32.75
C SER A 6 -8.76 -38.66 -31.54
N ALA A 7 -9.73 -37.99 -30.92
CA ALA A 7 -10.34 -38.41 -29.66
C ALA A 7 -11.87 -38.37 -29.73
N PRO A 8 -12.60 -39.11 -28.87
CA PRO A 8 -14.07 -39.07 -28.86
C PRO A 8 -14.64 -37.73 -28.38
N TYR A 9 -13.89 -37.00 -27.55
CA TYR A 9 -14.30 -35.72 -26.98
C TYR A 9 -13.26 -34.63 -27.20
N LYS A 10 -13.75 -33.39 -27.29
CA LYS A 10 -12.98 -32.16 -27.22
C LYS A 10 -13.30 -31.49 -25.89
N VAL A 11 -12.33 -31.51 -24.97
CA VAL A 11 -12.49 -30.98 -23.61
C VAL A 11 -11.89 -29.58 -23.52
N TYR A 12 -12.67 -28.64 -23.01
CA TYR A 12 -12.23 -27.29 -22.69
C TYR A 12 -12.19 -27.15 -21.17
N ILE A 13 -11.00 -26.90 -20.63
CA ILE A 13 -10.81 -26.58 -19.21
C ILE A 13 -10.48 -25.09 -19.13
N ILE A 14 -11.32 -24.34 -18.44
CA ILE A 14 -11.08 -22.91 -18.20
C ILE A 14 -10.92 -22.74 -16.70
N ASP A 15 -9.69 -22.44 -16.30
CA ASP A 15 -9.35 -22.09 -14.94
C ASP A 15 -9.64 -20.61 -14.67
N GLU A 16 -9.97 -20.30 -13.43
CA GLU A 16 -10.40 -18.97 -12.97
C GLU A 16 -11.42 -18.30 -13.89
N VAL A 17 -12.48 -19.04 -14.23
CA VAL A 17 -13.52 -18.59 -15.18
C VAL A 17 -14.15 -17.25 -14.78
N HIS A 18 -14.12 -16.89 -13.50
CA HIS A 18 -14.62 -15.61 -13.01
C HIS A 18 -13.84 -14.39 -13.55
N MET A 19 -12.64 -14.61 -14.10
CA MET A 19 -11.82 -13.58 -14.75
C MET A 19 -12.21 -13.35 -16.22
N LEU A 20 -13.11 -14.15 -16.79
CA LEU A 20 -13.59 -13.95 -18.16
C LEU A 20 -14.36 -12.63 -18.28
N SER A 21 -14.18 -11.96 -19.42
CA SER A 21 -14.97 -10.77 -19.75
C SER A 21 -16.45 -11.12 -19.97
N THR A 22 -17.33 -10.15 -19.77
CA THR A 22 -18.78 -10.31 -20.01
C THR A 22 -19.08 -10.73 -21.45
N ALA A 23 -18.33 -10.20 -22.43
CA ALA A 23 -18.43 -10.59 -23.83
C ALA A 23 -18.05 -12.06 -24.05
N ALA A 24 -16.98 -12.55 -23.39
CA ALA A 24 -16.57 -13.94 -23.46
C ALA A 24 -17.62 -14.89 -22.87
N PHE A 25 -18.21 -14.52 -21.72
CA PHE A 25 -19.32 -15.26 -21.13
C PHE A 25 -20.52 -15.38 -22.07
N ASN A 26 -20.93 -14.26 -22.68
CA ASN A 26 -22.05 -14.26 -23.62
C ASN A 26 -21.79 -15.13 -24.85
N GLY A 27 -20.55 -15.17 -25.33
CA GLY A 27 -20.15 -16.07 -26.42
C GLY A 27 -20.24 -17.55 -26.07
N LEU A 28 -20.05 -17.90 -24.80
CA LEU A 28 -20.15 -19.28 -24.31
C LEU A 28 -21.60 -19.73 -24.08
N LEU A 29 -22.53 -18.82 -23.78
CA LEU A 29 -23.91 -19.16 -23.41
C LEU A 29 -24.61 -20.05 -24.45
N LYS A 30 -24.55 -19.67 -25.74
CA LYS A 30 -25.18 -20.46 -26.81
C LYS A 30 -24.61 -21.87 -26.90
N THR A 31 -23.31 -22.02 -26.65
CA THR A 31 -22.64 -23.32 -26.70
C THR A 31 -22.91 -24.15 -25.43
N LEU A 32 -23.21 -23.50 -24.31
CA LEU A 32 -23.59 -24.18 -23.07
C LEU A 32 -25.06 -24.59 -23.03
N GLU A 33 -25.93 -23.88 -23.76
CA GLU A 33 -27.33 -24.25 -23.93
C GLU A 33 -27.50 -25.46 -24.83
N GLU A 34 -26.78 -25.48 -25.95
CA GLU A 34 -26.85 -26.57 -26.94
C GLU A 34 -25.43 -27.09 -27.23
N PRO A 35 -24.78 -27.76 -26.25
CA PRO A 35 -23.43 -28.24 -26.43
C PRO A 35 -23.38 -29.36 -27.48
N PRO A 36 -22.42 -29.32 -28.43
CA PRO A 36 -22.19 -30.47 -29.29
C PRO A 36 -21.87 -31.71 -28.42
N PRO A 37 -22.34 -32.91 -28.79
CA PRO A 37 -22.23 -34.11 -27.94
C PRO A 37 -20.79 -34.51 -27.63
N TYR A 38 -19.87 -34.15 -28.53
CA TYR A 38 -18.44 -34.40 -28.42
C TYR A 38 -17.69 -33.29 -27.65
N VAL A 39 -18.33 -32.19 -27.24
CA VAL A 39 -17.67 -31.12 -26.50
C VAL A 39 -17.98 -31.25 -25.01
N LYS A 40 -16.96 -31.10 -24.16
CA LYS A 40 -17.11 -31.04 -22.71
C LYS A 40 -16.44 -29.77 -22.19
N PHE A 41 -17.14 -29.05 -21.31
CA PHE A 41 -16.60 -27.88 -20.62
C PHE A 41 -16.38 -28.23 -19.15
N ILE A 42 -15.22 -27.84 -18.64
CA ILE A 42 -14.86 -27.89 -17.23
C ILE A 42 -14.45 -26.48 -16.84
N PHE A 43 -15.19 -25.90 -15.90
CA PHE A 43 -14.92 -24.57 -15.37
C PHE A 43 -14.42 -24.69 -13.94
N ALA A 44 -13.28 -24.07 -13.65
CA ALA A 44 -12.76 -23.92 -12.30
C ALA A 44 -12.81 -22.44 -11.88
N THR A 45 -13.09 -22.18 -10.61
CA THR A 45 -13.14 -20.84 -10.05
C THR A 45 -12.96 -20.87 -8.54
N THR A 46 -12.21 -19.91 -8.01
CA THR A 46 -12.16 -19.62 -6.58
C THR A 46 -13.28 -18.68 -6.11
N GLU A 47 -13.90 -17.94 -7.04
CA GLU A 47 -14.91 -16.91 -6.74
C GLU A 47 -16.27 -17.19 -7.39
N ILE A 48 -17.02 -18.15 -6.85
CA ILE A 48 -18.31 -18.59 -7.41
C ILE A 48 -19.34 -17.44 -7.59
N ARG A 49 -19.31 -16.44 -6.71
CA ARG A 49 -20.26 -15.31 -6.73
C ARG A 49 -20.05 -14.36 -7.91
N LYS A 50 -18.86 -14.35 -8.50
CA LYS A 50 -18.53 -13.55 -9.69
C LYS A 50 -18.98 -14.23 -10.98
N VAL A 51 -19.31 -15.53 -10.94
CA VAL A 51 -19.77 -16.26 -12.11
C VAL A 51 -21.27 -16.00 -12.32
N PRO A 52 -21.69 -15.61 -13.54
CA PRO A 52 -23.11 -15.35 -13.83
C PRO A 52 -23.99 -16.58 -13.56
N VAL A 53 -25.17 -16.35 -12.97
CA VAL A 53 -26.17 -17.41 -12.68
C VAL A 53 -26.57 -18.18 -13.95
N THR A 54 -26.52 -17.51 -15.11
CA THR A 54 -26.78 -18.13 -16.42
C THR A 54 -25.82 -19.27 -16.76
N ILE A 55 -24.56 -19.18 -16.33
CA ILE A 55 -23.58 -20.27 -16.49
C ILE A 55 -23.81 -21.34 -15.43
N LEU A 56 -24.03 -20.91 -14.18
CA LEU A 56 -24.23 -21.82 -13.04
C LEU A 56 -25.44 -22.74 -13.25
N SER A 57 -26.53 -22.23 -13.82
CA SER A 57 -27.74 -23.02 -14.07
C SER A 57 -27.57 -24.06 -15.19
N ARG A 58 -26.51 -23.95 -16.00
CA ARG A 58 -26.23 -24.83 -17.15
C ARG A 58 -25.05 -25.77 -16.90
N CYS A 59 -24.45 -25.71 -15.70
CA CYS A 59 -23.32 -26.53 -15.31
C CYS A 59 -23.67 -27.42 -14.12
N MET A 60 -23.11 -28.63 -14.08
CA MET A 60 -23.09 -29.42 -12.86
C MET A 60 -22.02 -28.84 -11.93
N ARG A 61 -22.44 -28.42 -10.73
CA ARG A 61 -21.55 -27.81 -9.74
C ARG A 61 -20.96 -28.88 -8.82
N PHE A 62 -19.65 -28.85 -8.69
CA PHE A 62 -18.90 -29.62 -7.70
C PHE A 62 -18.12 -28.66 -6.80
N ASP A 63 -18.42 -28.69 -5.50
CA ASP A 63 -17.70 -27.88 -4.51
C ASP A 63 -16.58 -28.73 -3.89
N LEU A 64 -15.33 -28.41 -4.26
CA LEU A 64 -14.15 -29.03 -3.65
C LEU A 64 -13.82 -28.30 -2.34
N ARG A 65 -13.84 -29.04 -1.22
CA ARG A 65 -13.51 -28.51 0.10
C ARG A 65 -12.02 -28.64 0.37
N ARG A 66 -11.51 -27.82 1.30
CA ARG A 66 -10.15 -27.97 1.85
C ARG A 66 -9.99 -29.38 2.44
N VAL A 67 -8.81 -29.96 2.24
CA VAL A 67 -8.51 -31.31 2.72
C VAL A 67 -8.24 -31.27 4.23
N PRO A 68 -8.90 -32.13 5.03
CA PRO A 68 -8.62 -32.27 6.46
C PRO A 68 -7.15 -32.60 6.75
N ALA A 69 -6.62 -32.11 7.88
CA ALA A 69 -5.21 -32.23 8.22
C ALA A 69 -4.74 -33.68 8.41
N ASP A 70 -5.59 -34.56 8.96
CA ASP A 70 -5.34 -35.99 9.13
C ASP A 70 -5.20 -36.71 7.78
N ILE A 71 -6.09 -36.40 6.82
CA ILE A 71 -6.03 -36.94 5.45
C ILE A 71 -4.79 -36.42 4.72
N MET A 72 -4.49 -35.12 4.83
CA MET A 72 -3.29 -34.52 4.23
C MET A 72 -2.02 -35.15 4.80
N HIS A 73 -1.94 -35.29 6.12
CA HIS A 73 -0.79 -35.92 6.79
C HIS A 73 -0.58 -37.34 6.29
N ALA A 74 -1.63 -38.16 6.27
CA ALA A 74 -1.56 -39.52 5.74
C ALA A 74 -1.10 -39.56 4.27
N HIS A 75 -1.58 -38.62 3.45
CA HIS A 75 -1.18 -38.49 2.05
C HIS A 75 0.32 -38.16 1.89
N LEU A 76 0.86 -37.21 2.67
CA LEU A 76 2.28 -36.87 2.60
C LEU A 76 3.18 -37.99 3.15
N VAL A 77 2.73 -38.73 4.17
CA VAL A 77 3.44 -39.92 4.66
C VAL A 77 3.55 -41.00 3.57
N ASP A 78 2.46 -41.30 2.88
CA ASP A 78 2.46 -42.25 1.76
C ASP A 78 3.38 -41.78 0.62
N LEU A 79 3.36 -40.49 0.28
CA LEU A 79 4.26 -39.89 -0.71
C LEU A 79 5.75 -40.08 -0.33
N LEU A 80 6.14 -39.65 0.87
CA LEU A 80 7.52 -39.75 1.37
C LEU A 80 8.00 -41.19 1.46
N SER A 81 7.10 -42.12 1.83
CA SER A 81 7.40 -43.55 1.90
C SER A 81 7.72 -44.15 0.52
N ARG A 82 6.99 -43.72 -0.52
CA ARG A 82 7.24 -44.17 -1.91
C ARG A 82 8.53 -43.61 -2.48
N GLU A 83 8.87 -42.38 -2.14
CA GLU A 83 10.11 -41.71 -2.54
C GLU A 83 11.33 -42.12 -1.69
N GLY A 84 11.11 -42.84 -0.58
CA GLY A 84 12.19 -43.27 0.33
C GLY A 84 12.84 -42.13 1.13
N ILE A 85 12.10 -41.04 1.36
CA ILE A 85 12.60 -39.83 2.01
C ILE A 85 12.32 -39.88 3.51
N GLY A 86 13.36 -39.68 4.33
CA GLY A 86 13.23 -39.63 5.78
C GLY A 86 12.60 -38.32 6.28
N TYR A 87 11.73 -38.40 7.29
CA TYR A 87 11.06 -37.24 7.87
C TYR A 87 10.89 -37.33 9.39
N GLU A 88 10.80 -36.18 10.04
CA GLU A 88 10.38 -36.05 11.43
C GLU A 88 8.88 -35.75 11.53
N PRO A 89 8.11 -36.41 12.42
CA PRO A 89 6.66 -36.19 12.53
C PRO A 89 6.28 -34.72 12.81
N GLU A 90 7.05 -34.02 13.64
CA GLU A 90 6.83 -32.59 13.94
C GLU A 90 6.99 -31.72 12.68
N ALA A 91 7.98 -32.04 11.84
CA ALA A 91 8.23 -31.32 10.58
C ALA A 91 7.05 -31.42 9.62
N LEU A 92 6.49 -32.63 9.49
CA LEU A 92 5.37 -32.88 8.62
C LEU A 92 4.09 -32.19 9.11
N ALA A 93 3.85 -32.19 10.43
CA ALA A 93 2.73 -31.48 11.03
C ALA A 93 2.80 -29.96 10.76
N MET A 94 4.00 -29.37 10.80
CA MET A 94 4.21 -27.95 10.49
C MET A 94 3.89 -27.63 9.01
N ILE A 95 4.31 -28.49 8.08
CA ILE A 95 3.99 -28.35 6.65
C ILE A 95 2.47 -28.42 6.43
N VAL A 96 1.82 -29.48 6.94
CA VAL A 96 0.37 -29.70 6.82
C VAL A 96 -0.44 -28.48 7.28
N ARG A 97 -0.01 -27.88 8.39
CA ARG A 97 -0.60 -26.65 8.93
C ARG A 97 -0.40 -25.47 7.98
N ALA A 98 0.83 -25.24 7.51
CA ALA A 98 1.17 -24.10 6.67
C ALA A 98 0.47 -24.14 5.30
N GLY A 99 0.21 -25.31 4.73
CA GLY A 99 -0.53 -25.43 3.47
C GLY A 99 -2.05 -25.29 3.60
N GLU A 100 -2.60 -25.09 4.81
CA GLU A 100 -4.02 -24.83 5.09
C GLU A 100 -5.04 -25.72 4.32
N GLY A 101 -4.74 -27.02 4.14
CA GLY A 101 -5.62 -27.94 3.43
C GLY A 101 -5.56 -27.86 1.90
N SER A 102 -4.64 -27.07 1.32
CA SER A 102 -4.24 -27.12 -0.08
C SER A 102 -3.20 -28.22 -0.29
N VAL A 103 -3.49 -29.20 -1.15
CA VAL A 103 -2.55 -30.28 -1.48
C VAL A 103 -1.33 -29.71 -2.20
N ARG A 104 -1.56 -28.76 -3.12
CA ARG A 104 -0.51 -28.14 -3.92
C ARG A 104 0.49 -27.37 -3.06
N ASP A 105 0.01 -26.57 -2.11
CA ASP A 105 0.88 -25.77 -1.27
C ASP A 105 1.66 -26.65 -0.29
N ASN A 106 1.00 -27.69 0.26
CA ASN A 106 1.67 -28.69 1.09
C ASN A 106 2.78 -29.44 0.36
N GLN A 107 2.54 -29.88 -0.88
CA GLN A 107 3.57 -30.52 -1.70
C GLN A 107 4.71 -29.53 -2.03
N SER A 108 4.38 -28.29 -2.37
CA SER A 108 5.40 -27.26 -2.65
C SER A 108 6.29 -26.98 -1.43
N LEU A 109 5.69 -26.87 -0.23
CA LEU A 109 6.42 -26.71 1.02
C LEU A 109 7.24 -27.95 1.37
N LEU A 110 6.72 -29.15 1.09
CA LEU A 110 7.45 -30.40 1.29
C LEU A 110 8.69 -30.47 0.39
N ASP A 111 8.56 -30.17 -0.90
CA ASP A 111 9.68 -30.13 -1.85
C ASP A 111 10.75 -29.12 -1.44
N GLN A 112 10.33 -27.94 -0.98
CA GLN A 112 11.24 -26.94 -0.43
C GLN A 112 11.98 -27.47 0.81
N ALA A 113 11.27 -28.14 1.73
CA ALA A 113 11.87 -28.70 2.94
C ALA A 113 12.88 -29.80 2.61
N ILE A 114 12.59 -30.66 1.64
CA ILE A 114 13.51 -31.70 1.15
C ILE A 114 14.77 -31.05 0.56
N SER A 115 14.59 -30.02 -0.27
CA SER A 115 15.68 -29.32 -0.94
C SER A 115 16.63 -28.62 0.04
N HIS A 116 16.10 -28.05 1.13
CA HIS A 116 16.90 -27.36 2.16
C HIS A 116 17.43 -28.32 3.24
N GLY A 117 16.89 -29.54 3.34
CA GLY A 117 17.21 -30.50 4.39
C GLY A 117 18.13 -31.65 3.96
N ASP A 118 18.90 -31.46 2.88
CA ASP A 118 19.82 -32.47 2.32
C ASP A 118 19.13 -33.83 2.08
N GLY A 119 17.93 -33.80 1.51
CA GLY A 119 17.14 -35.00 1.23
C GLY A 119 16.40 -35.58 2.44
N LYS A 120 16.30 -34.86 3.56
CA LYS A 120 15.48 -35.21 4.72
C LYS A 120 14.61 -34.05 5.18
N VAL A 121 13.42 -34.37 5.69
CA VAL A 121 12.48 -33.37 6.21
C VAL A 121 12.60 -33.28 7.73
N THR A 122 13.38 -32.32 8.21
CA THR A 122 13.62 -32.10 9.65
C THR A 122 12.82 -30.93 10.19
N ALA A 123 12.49 -30.96 11.49
CA ALA A 123 11.76 -29.88 12.14
C ALA A 123 12.55 -28.58 12.15
N ALA A 124 13.88 -28.65 12.29
CA ALA A 124 14.75 -27.47 12.26
C ALA A 124 14.71 -26.77 10.89
N THR A 125 14.85 -27.53 9.80
CA THR A 125 14.79 -27.00 8.42
C THR A 125 13.42 -26.38 8.13
N VAL A 126 12.33 -27.09 8.47
CA VAL A 126 10.96 -26.59 8.25
C VAL A 126 10.69 -25.35 9.10
N LYS A 127 11.18 -25.29 10.34
CA LYS A 127 11.07 -24.09 11.19
C LYS A 127 11.79 -22.89 10.59
N ALA A 128 12.99 -23.08 10.08
CA ALA A 128 13.73 -22.00 9.42
C ALA A 128 13.02 -21.55 8.12
N MET A 129 12.58 -22.49 7.29
CA MET A 129 11.89 -22.23 6.03
C MET A 129 10.56 -21.48 6.21
N LEU A 130 9.79 -21.84 7.24
CA LEU A 130 8.49 -21.24 7.56
C LEU A 130 8.62 -20.03 8.51
N GLY A 131 9.82 -19.64 8.93
CA GLY A 131 10.02 -18.56 9.90
C GLY A 131 9.48 -18.87 11.31
N LEU A 132 9.27 -20.14 11.66
CA LEU A 132 8.68 -20.53 12.96
C LEU A 132 9.63 -20.31 14.15
N GLY A 133 10.93 -20.15 13.90
CA GLY A 133 11.89 -19.73 14.93
C GLY A 133 11.58 -18.35 15.52
N ASP A 134 10.89 -17.50 14.74
CA ASP A 134 10.45 -16.18 15.17
C ASP A 134 9.25 -16.25 16.11
N ARG A 135 8.52 -17.38 16.20
CA ARG A 135 7.33 -17.47 17.05
C ARG A 135 7.64 -17.34 18.54
N ALA A 136 8.72 -17.97 19.03
CA ALA A 136 9.12 -17.81 20.43
C ALA A 136 9.43 -16.34 20.75
N ARG A 137 10.14 -15.65 19.83
CA ARG A 137 10.44 -14.21 19.92
C ARG A 137 9.18 -13.35 19.81
N THR A 138 8.20 -13.73 18.99
CA THR A 138 6.89 -13.07 18.92
C THR A 138 6.13 -13.22 20.24
N ILE A 139 6.20 -14.39 20.89
CA ILE A 139 5.62 -14.56 22.24
C ILE A 139 6.36 -13.69 23.26
N ASP A 140 7.69 -13.59 23.19
CA ASP A 140 8.48 -12.70 24.06
C ASP A 140 8.09 -11.23 23.87
N LEU A 141 7.93 -10.80 22.61
CA LEU A 141 7.43 -9.48 22.24
C LEU A 141 6.02 -9.24 22.80
N PHE A 142 5.11 -10.20 22.61
CA PHE A 142 3.75 -10.11 23.14
C PHE A 142 3.73 -10.00 24.67
N GLU A 143 4.55 -10.79 25.37
CA GLU A 143 4.67 -10.73 26.83
C GLU A 143 5.30 -9.42 27.33
N ALA A 144 6.23 -8.84 26.58
CA ALA A 144 6.78 -7.51 26.88
C ALA A 144 5.70 -6.43 26.75
N LEU A 145 4.91 -6.47 25.66
CA LEU A 145 3.80 -5.55 25.40
C LEU A 145 2.71 -5.65 26.47
N MET A 146 2.23 -6.86 26.77
CA MET A 146 1.20 -7.07 27.78
C MET A 146 1.68 -6.80 29.21
N GLY A 147 2.99 -6.88 29.44
CA GLY A 147 3.62 -6.48 30.70
C GLY A 147 3.94 -4.99 30.81
N GLY A 148 3.61 -4.16 29.81
CA GLY A 148 3.89 -2.72 29.80
C GLY A 148 5.38 -2.36 29.64
N ARG A 149 6.23 -3.31 29.25
CA ARG A 149 7.69 -3.11 29.08
C ARG A 149 8.00 -2.60 27.67
N ILE A 150 7.66 -1.35 27.40
CA ILE A 150 7.75 -0.74 26.05
C ILE A 150 9.18 -0.77 25.49
N ALA A 151 10.16 -0.37 26.28
CA ALA A 151 11.55 -0.34 25.85
C ALA A 151 12.02 -1.74 25.38
N GLN A 152 11.68 -2.77 26.15
CA GLN A 152 11.98 -4.15 25.79
C GLN A 152 11.21 -4.61 24.55
N ALA A 153 9.93 -4.23 24.41
CA ALA A 153 9.14 -4.57 23.23
C ALA A 153 9.75 -3.95 21.95
N LEU A 154 10.21 -2.70 22.01
CA LEU A 154 10.89 -2.05 20.88
C LEU A 154 12.24 -2.71 20.56
N THR A 155 13.00 -3.12 21.59
CA THR A 155 14.23 -3.90 21.39
C THR A 155 13.93 -5.25 20.73
N ASN A 156 12.93 -6.00 21.21
CA ASN A 156 12.56 -7.29 20.63
C ASN A 156 12.08 -7.14 19.17
N LEU A 157 11.33 -6.09 18.85
CA LEU A 157 10.93 -5.77 17.47
C LEU A 157 12.16 -5.51 16.59
N ARG A 158 13.13 -4.75 17.11
CA ARG A 158 14.37 -4.45 16.38
C ARG A 158 15.20 -5.69 16.13
N GLU A 159 15.33 -6.58 17.12
CA GLU A 159 16.05 -7.84 16.97
C GLU A 159 15.41 -8.77 15.93
N LEU A 160 14.07 -8.84 15.90
CA LEU A 160 13.34 -9.56 14.86
C LEU A 160 13.62 -8.98 13.47
N TYR A 161 13.58 -7.66 13.35
CA TYR A 161 13.88 -6.97 12.10
C TYR A 161 15.33 -7.18 11.63
N ASP A 162 16.29 -7.08 12.54
CA ASP A 162 17.71 -7.31 12.24
C ASP A 162 18.01 -8.79 11.90
N ALA A 163 17.15 -9.71 12.34
CA ALA A 163 17.15 -11.12 11.92
C ALA A 163 16.51 -11.34 10.52
N GLY A 164 15.97 -10.29 9.91
CA GLY A 164 15.40 -10.31 8.56
C GLY A 164 13.87 -10.45 8.50
N ALA A 165 13.17 -10.42 9.64
CA ALA A 165 11.72 -10.49 9.65
C ALA A 165 11.09 -9.18 9.13
N ASP A 166 10.11 -9.32 8.25
CA ASP A 166 9.36 -8.18 7.74
C ASP A 166 8.42 -7.59 8.83
N PRO A 167 8.40 -6.25 9.05
CA PRO A 167 7.56 -5.65 10.09
C PRO A 167 6.06 -5.93 9.95
N GLN A 168 5.55 -6.07 8.72
CA GLN A 168 4.14 -6.40 8.50
C GLN A 168 3.84 -7.83 8.97
N THR A 169 4.75 -8.77 8.70
CA THR A 169 4.68 -10.15 9.20
C THR A 169 4.72 -10.21 10.73
N ILE A 170 5.61 -9.45 11.37
CA ILE A 170 5.69 -9.42 12.85
C ILE A 170 4.35 -8.97 13.47
N ILE A 171 3.71 -7.93 12.91
CA ILE A 171 2.39 -7.47 13.38
C ILE A 171 1.31 -8.53 13.10
N ALA A 172 1.38 -9.24 11.96
CA ALA A 172 0.47 -10.35 11.67
C ALA A 172 0.62 -11.50 12.68
N ASP A 173 1.85 -11.88 13.01
CA ASP A 173 2.11 -12.94 13.99
C ASP A 173 1.61 -12.56 15.40
N LEU A 174 1.74 -11.28 15.78
CA LEU A 174 1.14 -10.77 17.02
C LEU A 174 -0.39 -10.84 16.98
N CYS A 175 -1.03 -10.56 15.85
CA CYS A 175 -2.47 -10.80 15.68
C CYS A 175 -2.78 -12.28 15.93
N ASP A 176 -2.17 -13.17 15.16
CA ASP A 176 -2.43 -14.62 15.23
C ASP A 176 -2.24 -15.19 16.63
N PHE A 177 -1.18 -14.76 17.33
CA PHE A 177 -0.95 -15.15 18.71
C PHE A 177 -2.02 -14.58 19.66
N THR A 178 -2.45 -13.33 19.48
CA THR A 178 -3.58 -12.75 20.24
C THR A 178 -4.87 -13.56 20.04
N HIS A 179 -5.15 -13.98 18.80
CA HIS A 179 -6.29 -14.83 18.50
C HIS A 179 -6.17 -16.21 19.17
N LEU A 180 -5.00 -16.81 19.14
CA LEU A 180 -4.74 -18.08 19.82
C LEU A 180 -5.02 -17.99 21.33
N VAL A 181 -4.45 -16.99 22.01
CA VAL A 181 -4.66 -16.76 23.44
C VAL A 181 -6.14 -16.50 23.75
N THR A 182 -6.83 -15.76 22.89
CA THR A 182 -8.28 -15.51 23.01
C THR A 182 -9.08 -16.80 22.86
N ARG A 183 -8.75 -17.65 21.89
CA ARG A 183 -9.38 -18.96 21.70
C ARG A 183 -9.18 -19.87 22.90
N MET A 184 -7.96 -19.97 23.42
CA MET A 184 -7.66 -20.75 24.63
C MET A 184 -8.46 -20.27 25.84
N LYS A 185 -8.70 -18.96 25.95
CA LYS A 185 -9.52 -18.38 27.03
C LYS A 185 -11.01 -18.75 26.95
N VAL A 186 -11.57 -18.79 25.74
CA VAL A 186 -13.01 -19.07 25.51
C VAL A 186 -13.28 -20.58 25.41
N VAL A 187 -12.36 -21.32 24.81
CA VAL A 187 -12.45 -22.76 24.57
C VAL A 187 -11.21 -23.42 25.16
N PRO A 188 -11.25 -23.91 26.41
CA PRO A 188 -10.09 -24.51 27.07
C PRO A 188 -9.48 -25.69 26.30
N ALA A 189 -10.31 -26.48 25.61
CA ALA A 189 -9.87 -27.58 24.74
C ALA A 189 -8.99 -27.12 23.57
N ALA A 190 -8.96 -25.83 23.23
CA ALA A 190 -8.06 -25.29 22.22
C ALA A 190 -6.58 -25.37 22.65
N ALA A 191 -6.29 -25.50 23.94
CA ALA A 191 -4.93 -25.72 24.43
C ALA A 191 -4.42 -27.14 24.14
N ASP A 192 -5.31 -28.09 23.85
CA ASP A 192 -4.96 -29.47 23.56
C ASP A 192 -4.68 -29.72 22.07
N ASP A 193 -4.83 -28.68 21.24
CA ASP A 193 -4.61 -28.74 19.79
C ASP A 193 -3.18 -29.23 19.48
N VAL A 194 -3.08 -30.33 18.72
CA VAL A 194 -1.82 -31.00 18.36
C VAL A 194 -0.93 -30.10 17.49
N SER A 195 -1.51 -29.11 16.83
CA SER A 195 -0.80 -28.20 15.92
C SER A 195 0.01 -27.10 16.64
N LEU A 196 -0.14 -26.96 17.96
CA LEU A 196 0.54 -25.93 18.76
C LEU A 196 1.97 -26.31 19.13
N THR A 197 2.87 -25.33 19.05
CA THR A 197 4.22 -25.50 19.58
C THR A 197 4.19 -25.66 21.11
N PRO A 198 5.22 -26.26 21.73
CA PRO A 198 5.31 -26.36 23.19
C PRO A 198 5.20 -24.98 23.89
N ASP A 199 5.81 -23.94 23.31
CA ASP A 199 5.75 -22.58 23.82
C ASP A 199 4.36 -21.96 23.67
N GLU A 200 3.71 -22.13 22.51
CA GLU A 200 2.33 -21.68 22.29
C GLU A 200 1.38 -22.33 23.29
N ARG A 201 1.51 -23.64 23.53
CA ARG A 201 0.68 -24.39 24.47
C ARG A 201 0.84 -23.91 25.90
N THR A 202 2.09 -23.81 26.37
CA THR A 202 2.38 -23.50 27.78
C THR A 202 2.23 -22.01 28.09
N ARG A 203 2.89 -21.15 27.31
CA ARG A 203 2.89 -19.69 27.51
C ARG A 203 1.55 -19.09 27.10
N GLY A 204 0.95 -19.57 26.01
CA GLY A 204 -0.38 -19.13 25.57
C GLY A 204 -1.47 -19.43 26.61
N ALA A 205 -1.47 -20.63 27.21
CA ALA A 205 -2.40 -20.97 28.30
C ALA A 205 -2.19 -20.11 29.55
N SER A 206 -0.92 -19.88 29.93
CA SER A 206 -0.56 -18.95 31.03
C SER A 206 -1.09 -17.53 30.76
N LEU A 207 -0.90 -16.99 29.55
CA LEU A 207 -1.40 -15.67 29.16
C LEU A 207 -2.93 -15.61 29.12
N ALA A 208 -3.59 -16.66 28.64
CA ALA A 208 -5.05 -16.75 28.62
C ALA A 208 -5.66 -16.70 30.03
N SER A 209 -4.95 -17.23 31.03
CA SER A 209 -5.36 -17.16 32.43
C SER A 209 -5.19 -15.74 33.02
N LYS A 210 -4.09 -15.06 32.69
CA LYS A 210 -3.72 -13.74 33.26
C LYS A 210 -4.44 -12.57 32.58
N LEU A 211 -4.66 -12.63 31.28
CA LEU A 211 -5.21 -11.53 30.50
C LEU A 211 -6.73 -11.55 30.47
N GLY A 212 -7.36 -10.40 30.69
CA GLY A 212 -8.80 -10.23 30.58
C GLY A 212 -9.30 -10.19 29.13
N MET A 213 -10.57 -10.55 28.90
CA MET A 213 -11.17 -10.52 27.55
C MET A 213 -11.14 -9.11 26.92
N ARG A 214 -11.31 -8.07 27.73
CA ARG A 214 -11.25 -6.67 27.28
C ARG A 214 -9.85 -6.30 26.74
N ALA A 215 -8.79 -6.74 27.42
CA ALA A 215 -7.43 -6.50 26.99
C ALA A 215 -7.15 -7.21 25.66
N LEU A 216 -7.47 -8.51 25.57
CA LEU A 216 -7.28 -9.29 24.34
C LEU A 216 -8.05 -8.71 23.14
N SER A 217 -9.31 -8.33 23.34
CA SER A 217 -10.14 -7.71 22.30
C SER A 217 -9.56 -6.37 21.81
N ARG A 218 -9.10 -5.52 22.73
CA ARG A 218 -8.46 -4.24 22.40
C ARG A 218 -7.12 -4.46 21.68
N THR A 219 -6.30 -5.38 22.17
CA THR A 219 -5.02 -5.75 21.54
C THR A 219 -5.23 -6.20 20.11
N TRP A 220 -6.17 -7.11 19.87
CA TRP A 220 -6.52 -7.57 18.53
C TRP A 220 -6.93 -6.40 17.62
N GLN A 221 -7.80 -5.50 18.07
CA GLN A 221 -8.24 -4.36 17.25
C GLN A 221 -7.10 -3.41 16.89
N ILE A 222 -6.19 -3.13 17.83
CA ILE A 222 -5.04 -2.25 17.60
C ILE A 222 -4.07 -2.88 16.62
N LEU A 223 -3.73 -4.16 16.81
CA LEU A 223 -2.82 -4.89 15.93
C LEU A 223 -3.42 -5.06 14.53
N PHE A 224 -4.70 -5.42 14.43
CA PHE A 224 -5.37 -5.63 13.13
C PHE A 224 -5.41 -4.35 12.29
N LYS A 225 -5.76 -3.20 12.90
CA LYS A 225 -5.66 -1.90 12.22
C LYS A 225 -4.21 -1.51 11.95
N GLY A 226 -3.33 -1.77 12.89
CA GLY A 226 -1.89 -1.53 12.76
C GLY A 226 -1.27 -2.28 11.58
N HIS A 227 -1.72 -3.50 11.30
CA HIS A 227 -1.27 -4.30 10.16
C HIS A 227 -1.55 -3.58 8.82
N GLU A 228 -2.77 -3.03 8.65
CA GLU A 228 -3.10 -2.23 7.46
C GLU A 228 -2.31 -0.91 7.38
N GLU A 229 -2.05 -0.28 8.53
CA GLU A 229 -1.25 0.95 8.59
C GLU A 229 0.20 0.69 8.17
N VAL A 230 0.81 -0.39 8.66
CA VAL A 230 2.18 -0.81 8.30
C VAL A 230 2.28 -1.12 6.81
N GLN A 231 1.28 -1.82 6.25
CA GLN A 231 1.24 -2.15 4.82
C GLN A 231 1.21 -0.90 3.92
N LYS A 232 0.53 0.17 4.36
CA LYS A 232 0.37 1.42 3.59
C LYS A 232 1.50 2.43 3.84
N ALA A 233 2.30 2.22 4.88
CA ALA A 233 3.30 3.18 5.31
C ALA A 233 4.51 3.24 4.36
N GLY A 234 5.07 4.43 4.17
CA GLY A 234 6.34 4.58 3.44
C GLY A 234 7.54 4.00 4.19
N ASN A 235 7.45 3.86 5.51
CA ASN A 235 8.43 3.19 6.34
C ASN A 235 7.71 2.22 7.29
N ALA A 236 7.71 0.93 6.92
CA ALA A 236 7.01 -0.13 7.64
C ALA A 236 7.52 -0.29 9.08
N MET A 237 8.82 -0.12 9.31
CA MET A 237 9.42 -0.27 10.65
C MET A 237 8.92 0.82 11.61
N GLN A 238 8.95 2.09 11.19
CA GLN A 238 8.44 3.19 12.01
C GLN A 238 6.94 3.04 12.30
N ALA A 239 6.16 2.58 11.31
CA ALA A 239 4.75 2.30 11.51
C ALA A 239 4.53 1.18 12.53
N ALA A 240 5.32 0.10 12.47
CA ALA A 240 5.24 -1.01 13.42
C ALA A 240 5.59 -0.55 14.86
N GLU A 241 6.66 0.25 15.03
CA GLU A 241 7.01 0.85 16.33
C GLU A 241 5.84 1.67 16.90
N MET A 242 5.20 2.50 16.08
CA MET A 242 4.04 3.29 16.50
C MET A 242 2.83 2.44 16.89
N VAL A 243 2.61 1.30 16.22
CA VAL A 243 1.57 0.34 16.60
C VAL A 243 1.86 -0.27 17.98
N LEU A 244 3.12 -0.66 18.23
CA LEU A 244 3.53 -1.21 19.53
C LEU A 244 3.39 -0.19 20.67
N VAL A 245 3.80 1.06 20.43
CA VAL A 245 3.62 2.17 21.37
C VAL A 245 2.14 2.37 21.67
N ARG A 246 1.29 2.44 20.64
CA ARG A 246 -0.16 2.58 20.80
C ARG A 246 -0.75 1.45 21.62
N LEU A 247 -0.29 0.22 21.39
CA LEU A 247 -0.75 -0.95 22.12
C LEU A 247 -0.37 -0.89 23.60
N ALA A 248 0.87 -0.50 23.92
CA ALA A 248 1.32 -0.43 25.29
C ALA A 248 0.59 0.67 26.09
N TYR A 249 0.35 1.83 25.47
CA TYR A 249 -0.45 2.90 26.09
C TYR A 249 -1.95 2.62 26.07
N ALA A 250 -2.42 1.60 25.35
CA ALA A 250 -3.84 1.25 25.29
C ALA A 250 -4.44 0.86 26.65
N ALA A 251 -3.60 0.45 27.59
CA ALA A 251 -3.97 0.17 28.98
C ALA A 251 -4.36 1.46 29.75
N ASP A 252 -3.80 2.61 29.37
CA ASP A 252 -4.03 3.91 30.00
C ASP A 252 -5.18 4.70 29.34
N LEU A 253 -5.66 4.25 28.16
CA LEU A 253 -6.81 4.88 27.50
C LEU A 253 -8.10 4.58 28.28
N PRO A 254 -8.81 5.62 28.79
CA PRO A 254 -10.05 5.42 29.53
C PRO A 254 -11.07 4.68 28.69
N THR A 255 -11.83 3.81 29.33
CA THR A 255 -12.91 3.08 28.65
C THR A 255 -13.98 4.06 28.14
N PRO A 256 -14.76 3.71 27.09
CA PRO A 256 -15.89 4.54 26.67
C PRO A 256 -16.85 4.84 27.83
N ASP A 257 -17.06 3.88 28.74
CA ASP A 257 -17.87 4.05 29.93
C ASP A 257 -17.25 5.07 30.91
N GLU A 258 -15.93 5.05 31.11
CA GLU A 258 -15.20 6.06 31.89
C GLU A 258 -15.19 7.43 31.21
N LEU A 259 -15.11 7.49 29.89
CA LEU A 259 -15.22 8.73 29.13
C LEU A 259 -16.62 9.34 29.25
N ILE A 260 -17.66 8.51 29.18
CA ILE A 260 -19.06 8.92 29.40
C ILE A 260 -19.27 9.37 30.85
N ALA A 261 -18.72 8.64 31.83
CA ALA A 261 -18.78 9.02 33.23
C ALA A 261 -18.03 10.35 33.52
N LYS A 262 -16.86 10.55 32.88
CA LYS A 262 -16.10 11.81 32.95
C LYS A 262 -16.81 12.96 32.25
N LEU A 263 -17.52 12.72 31.15
CA LEU A 263 -18.37 13.73 30.50
C LEU A 263 -19.61 14.06 31.34
N GLY A 264 -20.20 13.07 32.00
CA GLY A 264 -21.36 13.25 32.89
C GLY A 264 -21.06 14.00 34.19
N HIS A 265 -19.79 14.09 34.59
CA HIS A 265 -19.32 14.85 35.76
C HIS A 265 -18.76 16.24 35.42
N MET A 266 -18.82 16.68 34.15
CA MET A 266 -18.53 18.08 33.86
C MET A 266 -19.69 18.96 34.34
N PRO A 267 -19.45 19.95 35.23
CA PRO A 267 -20.50 20.85 35.66
C PRO A 267 -21.03 21.60 34.43
N SER A 268 -22.32 21.41 34.17
CA SER A 268 -23.04 22.13 33.11
C SER A 268 -22.82 23.64 33.29
N PRO A 269 -22.48 24.41 32.25
CA PRO A 269 -22.31 25.85 32.40
C PRO A 269 -23.64 26.45 32.86
N SER A 270 -23.67 26.90 34.11
CA SER A 270 -24.82 27.56 34.72
C SER A 270 -25.19 28.79 33.89
N ALA A 271 -26.41 28.80 33.36
CA ALA A 271 -27.00 29.97 32.71
C ALA A 271 -26.94 31.19 33.66
N PRO A 272 -26.70 32.41 33.14
CA PRO A 272 -26.63 33.59 33.97
C PRO A 272 -27.99 33.89 34.63
N PRO A 273 -28.03 34.31 35.90
CA PRO A 273 -29.29 34.59 36.59
C PRO A 273 -29.92 35.88 36.07
N SER A 274 -31.20 35.79 35.72
CA SER A 274 -32.08 36.90 35.38
C SER A 274 -32.25 37.83 36.60
N ALA A 275 -31.86 39.09 36.48
CA ALA A 275 -32.09 40.10 37.50
C ALA A 275 -33.56 40.57 37.51
N PRO A 276 -34.19 40.78 38.68
CA PRO A 276 -35.51 41.39 38.77
C PRO A 276 -35.42 42.92 38.72
N VAL A 277 -36.38 43.51 38.02
CA VAL A 277 -36.58 44.96 37.85
C VAL A 277 -37.29 45.55 39.07
N SER A 278 -36.83 46.70 39.58
CA SER A 278 -37.59 47.57 40.50
C SER A 278 -37.17 49.04 40.34
N ARG A 279 -38.15 49.94 40.34
CA ARG A 279 -38.06 51.37 39.96
C ARG A 279 -37.79 52.31 41.15
N GLY A 280 -36.77 53.17 41.00
CA GLY A 280 -36.63 54.58 41.47
C GLY A 280 -36.58 54.91 42.98
N PRO A 281 -36.25 56.16 43.41
CA PRO A 281 -35.81 57.35 42.65
C PRO A 281 -34.65 58.18 43.29
N SER A 282 -34.29 59.30 42.62
CA SER A 282 -33.70 60.54 43.16
C SER A 282 -32.17 60.67 43.24
N GLY A 283 -31.66 61.80 42.73
CA GLY A 283 -30.25 62.12 42.59
C GLY A 283 -29.60 62.85 43.77
N GLY A 284 -28.28 63.10 43.64
CA GLY A 284 -27.56 64.18 44.32
C GLY A 284 -26.23 63.82 45.01
N GLY A 285 -25.10 64.31 44.47
CA GLY A 285 -23.88 64.68 45.23
C GLY A 285 -22.67 63.72 45.18
N GLY A 286 -21.52 64.18 44.62
CA GLY A 286 -20.22 63.47 44.56
C GLY A 286 -19.34 63.62 45.83
N PRO A 287 -17.97 63.67 45.79
CA PRO A 287 -16.97 63.26 44.78
C PRO A 287 -15.73 62.47 45.38
N SER A 288 -14.65 62.33 44.58
CA SER A 288 -13.24 61.88 44.87
C SER A 288 -12.90 60.38 44.81
N ALA A 289 -11.70 59.91 44.39
CA ALA A 289 -10.57 60.39 43.58
C ALA A 289 -9.53 59.22 43.44
N LEU A 290 -8.68 59.27 42.38
CA LEU A 290 -7.32 58.66 42.23
C LEU A 290 -7.23 57.11 42.03
N ARG A 291 -6.38 56.51 41.18
CA ARG A 291 -5.20 56.91 40.39
C ARG A 291 -4.87 55.75 39.41
N ALA A 292 -4.46 56.02 38.16
CA ALA A 292 -3.88 55.03 37.24
C ALA A 292 -2.50 55.48 36.77
N VAL A 293 -1.57 54.54 36.58
CA VAL A 293 -0.16 54.74 36.18
C VAL A 293 0.08 53.94 34.88
N PRO A 294 0.94 54.42 33.93
CA PRO A 294 0.83 54.07 32.51
C PRO A 294 1.83 53.02 32.01
N ASP A 295 1.55 52.62 30.77
CA ASP A 295 2.21 51.69 29.86
C ASP A 295 3.57 52.20 29.32
N VAL A 296 4.55 51.31 29.17
CA VAL A 296 5.85 51.59 28.53
C VAL A 296 6.29 50.37 27.71
N ALA A 297 6.29 50.54 26.38
CA ALA A 297 7.01 49.70 25.43
C ALA A 297 8.44 50.25 25.19
N PRO A 298 9.46 49.41 24.96
CA PRO A 298 10.74 49.88 24.43
C PRO A 298 10.83 49.71 22.91
N ARG A 299 11.35 50.77 22.28
CA ARG A 299 11.85 50.86 20.89
C ARG A 299 13.29 50.36 20.79
N PHE A 300 13.70 49.91 19.62
CA PHE A 300 15.10 49.97 19.17
C PHE A 300 15.17 50.39 17.69
N ASP A 301 16.10 51.31 17.41
CA ASP A 301 16.42 51.97 16.14
C ASP A 301 17.41 51.16 15.26
N PRO A 302 17.67 51.57 13.98
CA PRO A 302 18.21 50.70 12.91
C PRO A 302 19.68 50.96 12.46
N ALA A 303 20.14 50.10 11.52
CA ALA A 303 21.26 50.18 10.53
C ALA A 303 22.56 49.37 10.83
N PRO A 304 23.42 48.99 9.84
CA PRO A 304 23.43 49.31 8.39
C PRO A 304 23.65 48.09 7.42
N ALA A 305 23.71 48.41 6.11
CA ALA A 305 23.81 47.50 4.97
C ALA A 305 25.16 46.77 4.78
N ALA A 306 25.11 45.55 4.22
CA ALA A 306 26.24 44.82 3.64
C ALA A 306 25.87 44.26 2.25
N ALA A 307 26.87 44.23 1.37
CA ALA A 307 26.85 43.97 -0.08
C ALA A 307 26.51 42.50 -0.46
N PRO A 308 26.31 42.18 -1.77
CA PRO A 308 25.66 40.93 -2.18
C PRO A 308 26.64 39.76 -2.11
N VAL A 309 26.27 38.73 -1.37
CA VAL A 309 26.87 37.39 -1.47
C VAL A 309 25.98 36.53 -2.35
N VAL A 310 26.63 35.89 -3.33
CA VAL A 310 26.08 34.97 -4.32
C VAL A 310 25.20 33.92 -3.63
N ALA A 311 23.91 33.91 -3.95
CA ALA A 311 22.95 32.97 -3.39
C ALA A 311 23.01 31.62 -4.14
N ALA A 312 23.35 30.57 -3.40
CA ALA A 312 23.00 29.19 -3.74
C ALA A 312 21.45 29.03 -3.76
N PRO A 313 20.89 28.10 -4.56
CA PRO A 313 19.45 28.05 -4.81
C PRO A 313 18.68 27.62 -3.55
N ALA A 314 17.62 28.37 -3.22
CA ALA A 314 16.71 28.09 -2.12
C ALA A 314 15.63 27.04 -2.49
N PRO A 315 15.08 26.26 -1.53
CA PRO A 315 14.29 25.05 -1.82
C PRO A 315 12.80 25.25 -2.15
N ASN A 316 12.32 26.48 -2.40
CA ASN A 316 10.88 26.77 -2.54
C ASN A 316 10.50 27.41 -3.88
N ALA A 317 10.95 26.85 -5.01
CA ALA A 317 10.66 27.37 -6.34
C ALA A 317 9.22 27.12 -6.85
N PHE A 318 8.46 26.18 -6.27
CA PHE A 318 7.22 25.70 -6.90
C PHE A 318 5.92 26.42 -6.47
N ALA A 319 6.00 27.47 -5.65
CA ALA A 319 4.79 28.24 -5.27
C ALA A 319 4.18 29.02 -6.45
N ASN A 320 4.92 29.20 -7.55
CA ASN A 320 4.41 29.78 -8.79
C ASN A 320 5.09 29.09 -9.98
N PRO A 321 4.54 28.00 -10.54
CA PRO A 321 5.13 27.32 -11.68
C PRO A 321 5.13 28.28 -12.89
N ARG A 322 6.31 28.58 -13.41
CA ARG A 322 6.50 29.53 -14.53
C ARG A 322 6.67 28.82 -15.87
N THR A 323 7.08 27.54 -15.83
CA THR A 323 7.25 26.72 -17.02
C THR A 323 6.32 25.50 -17.01
N TYR A 324 6.08 24.92 -18.18
CA TYR A 324 5.30 23.68 -18.28
C TYR A 324 5.99 22.51 -17.58
N ALA A 325 7.33 22.48 -17.59
CA ALA A 325 8.13 21.50 -16.86
C ALA A 325 7.91 21.59 -15.33
N ASP A 326 7.75 22.81 -14.79
CA ASP A 326 7.42 23.00 -13.36
C ASP A 326 6.05 22.41 -13.00
N LEU A 327 5.08 22.42 -13.92
CA LEU A 327 3.76 21.80 -13.70
C LEU A 327 3.85 20.27 -13.64
N VAL A 328 4.67 19.66 -14.50
CA VAL A 328 4.92 18.21 -14.49
C VAL A 328 5.68 17.81 -13.23
N ALA A 329 6.67 18.61 -12.82
CA ALA A 329 7.41 18.42 -11.57
C ALA A 329 6.49 18.53 -10.34
N LEU A 330 5.61 19.55 -10.32
CA LEU A 330 4.61 19.75 -9.26
C LEU A 330 3.62 18.58 -9.17
N ALA A 331 3.15 18.05 -10.31
CA ALA A 331 2.28 16.87 -10.34
C ALA A 331 3.01 15.61 -9.81
N GLY A 332 4.31 15.47 -10.09
CA GLY A 332 5.17 14.44 -9.53
C GLY A 332 5.35 14.56 -8.01
N GLU A 333 5.62 15.77 -7.51
CA GLU A 333 5.81 16.03 -6.08
C GLU A 333 4.51 15.78 -5.28
N LYS A 334 3.35 16.15 -5.84
CA LYS A 334 2.03 15.89 -5.24
C LYS A 334 1.53 14.46 -5.43
N ARG A 335 2.35 13.58 -6.06
CA ARG A 335 2.06 12.15 -6.32
C ARG A 335 0.75 11.91 -7.09
N ASP A 336 0.33 12.83 -7.94
CA ASP A 336 -0.87 12.68 -8.77
C ASP A 336 -0.49 12.10 -10.14
N ILE A 337 -0.44 10.77 -10.19
CA ILE A 337 0.03 10.00 -11.36
C ILE A 337 -0.86 10.23 -12.59
N LEU A 338 -2.16 10.44 -12.39
CA LEU A 338 -3.11 10.67 -13.49
C LEU A 338 -2.86 12.01 -14.17
N VAL A 339 -2.65 13.07 -13.37
CA VAL A 339 -2.36 14.40 -13.90
C VAL A 339 -0.96 14.45 -14.51
N LYS A 340 0.03 13.80 -13.89
CA LYS A 340 1.38 13.69 -14.44
C LYS A 340 1.37 12.98 -15.81
N HIS A 341 0.71 11.82 -15.91
CA HIS A 341 0.59 11.09 -17.17
C HIS A 341 -0.16 11.92 -18.23
N ALA A 342 -1.22 12.64 -17.83
CA ALA A 342 -1.95 13.50 -18.75
C ALA A 342 -1.10 14.65 -19.31
N LEU A 343 -0.28 15.30 -18.47
CA LEU A 343 0.65 16.36 -18.90
C LEU A 343 1.81 15.82 -19.77
N GLU A 344 2.24 14.57 -19.54
CA GLU A 344 3.35 13.96 -20.29
C GLU A 344 2.91 13.36 -21.64
N SER A 345 1.68 12.82 -21.74
CA SER A 345 1.26 12.03 -22.91
C SER A 345 -0.02 12.52 -23.61
N ALA A 346 -0.89 13.26 -22.93
CA ALA A 346 -2.22 13.61 -23.46
C ALA A 346 -2.36 15.08 -23.86
N LEU A 347 -1.41 15.93 -23.43
CA LEU A 347 -1.44 17.37 -23.63
C LEU A 347 -0.18 17.84 -24.36
N ARG A 348 -0.38 18.75 -25.32
CA ARG A 348 0.67 19.46 -26.03
C ARG A 348 0.71 20.90 -25.52
N PRO A 349 1.80 21.34 -24.87
CA PRO A 349 1.91 22.72 -24.39
C PRO A 349 2.05 23.68 -25.57
N VAL A 350 1.26 24.75 -25.59
CA VAL A 350 1.33 25.80 -26.61
C VAL A 350 1.88 27.10 -26.02
N SER A 351 1.40 27.49 -24.83
CA SER A 351 1.95 28.65 -24.09
C SER A 351 1.60 28.57 -22.60
N ILE A 352 2.46 29.13 -21.74
CA ILE A 352 2.22 29.28 -20.30
C ILE A 352 2.47 30.74 -19.90
N GLY A 353 1.49 31.34 -19.23
CA GLY A 353 1.59 32.67 -18.63
C GLY A 353 1.10 32.64 -17.17
N ASP A 354 1.24 33.75 -16.46
CA ASP A 354 0.84 33.86 -15.05
C ASP A 354 -0.65 33.48 -14.83
N GLY A 355 -0.90 32.23 -14.43
CA GLY A 355 -2.24 31.68 -14.22
C GLY A 355 -3.03 31.33 -15.50
N ARG A 356 -2.38 31.29 -16.67
CA ARG A 356 -2.97 30.89 -17.96
C ARG A 356 -2.16 29.78 -18.60
N LEU A 357 -2.83 28.74 -19.05
CA LEU A 357 -2.20 27.61 -19.74
C LEU A 357 -2.94 27.34 -21.06
N GLU A 358 -2.24 27.43 -22.18
CA GLU A 358 -2.77 27.06 -23.48
C GLU A 358 -2.23 25.68 -23.88
N VAL A 359 -3.14 24.75 -24.12
CA VAL A 359 -2.81 23.35 -24.44
C VAL A 359 -3.67 22.84 -25.59
N ALA A 360 -3.09 21.99 -26.42
CA ALA A 360 -3.85 21.19 -27.38
C ALA A 360 -3.92 19.74 -26.92
N LEU A 361 -5.05 19.08 -27.18
CA LEU A 361 -5.24 17.67 -26.86
C LEU A 361 -4.72 16.80 -28.00
N VAL A 362 -4.07 15.69 -27.66
CA VAL A 362 -3.73 14.64 -28.63
C VAL A 362 -5.02 13.98 -29.14
N GLN A 363 -5.07 13.58 -30.43
CA GLN A 363 -6.24 12.92 -31.01
C GLN A 363 -6.63 11.67 -30.19
N GLY A 364 -7.84 11.66 -29.63
CA GLY A 364 -8.36 10.57 -28.79
C GLY A 364 -8.23 10.78 -27.28
N ALA A 365 -7.69 11.91 -26.81
CA ALA A 365 -7.64 12.24 -25.38
C ALA A 365 -9.02 12.68 -24.84
N ASP A 366 -9.35 12.27 -23.61
CA ASP A 366 -10.60 12.61 -22.94
C ASP A 366 -10.62 14.11 -22.55
N PRO A 367 -11.59 14.92 -23.04
CA PRO A 367 -11.72 16.33 -22.68
C PRO A 367 -11.90 16.58 -21.17
N ALA A 368 -12.34 15.59 -20.39
CA ALA A 368 -12.50 15.70 -18.94
C ALA A 368 -11.18 15.93 -18.18
N ILE A 369 -10.03 15.64 -18.81
CA ILE A 369 -8.69 15.86 -18.25
C ILE A 369 -8.45 17.34 -17.94
N ILE A 370 -9.01 18.25 -18.73
CA ILE A 370 -8.81 19.71 -18.56
C ILE A 370 -9.49 20.21 -17.28
N GLN A 371 -10.70 19.72 -17.00
CA GLN A 371 -11.44 20.08 -15.78
C GLN A 371 -10.72 19.55 -14.54
N ASN A 372 -10.20 18.32 -14.61
CA ASN A 372 -9.39 17.73 -13.54
C ASN A 372 -8.09 18.52 -13.32
N LEU A 373 -7.41 18.92 -14.39
CA LEU A 373 -6.18 19.72 -14.30
C LEU A 373 -6.44 21.09 -13.67
N MET A 374 -7.51 21.80 -14.06
CA MET A 374 -7.90 23.08 -13.42
C MET A 374 -8.18 22.94 -11.92
N ALA A 375 -8.94 21.92 -11.53
CA ALA A 375 -9.28 21.68 -10.13
C ALA A 375 -8.03 21.36 -9.28
N LYS A 376 -7.09 20.60 -9.85
CA LYS A 376 -5.84 20.20 -9.19
C LYS A 376 -4.85 21.35 -9.10
N LEU A 377 -4.69 22.15 -10.15
CA LEU A 377 -3.86 23.35 -10.12
C LEU A 377 -4.39 24.39 -9.13
N LYS A 378 -5.71 24.54 -8.98
CA LYS A 378 -6.33 25.33 -7.91
C LYS A 378 -5.95 24.84 -6.52
N LEU A 379 -6.02 23.53 -6.30
CA LEU A 379 -5.69 22.91 -5.02
C LEU A 379 -4.21 23.07 -4.67
N TRP A 380 -3.32 22.97 -5.66
CA TRP A 380 -1.87 22.96 -5.43
C TRP A 380 -1.25 24.36 -5.35
N THR A 381 -1.71 25.30 -6.18
CA THR A 381 -1.16 26.66 -6.24
C THR A 381 -2.00 27.68 -5.48
N GLY A 382 -3.19 27.30 -5.01
CA GLY A 382 -4.13 28.20 -4.34
C GLY A 382 -4.77 29.27 -5.23
N ARG A 383 -4.50 29.26 -6.55
CA ARG A 383 -4.94 30.25 -7.54
C ARG A 383 -5.87 29.65 -8.59
N GLN A 384 -6.74 30.44 -9.19
CA GLN A 384 -7.52 29.98 -10.36
C GLN A 384 -6.63 29.99 -11.60
N TRP A 385 -6.54 28.85 -12.28
CA TRP A 385 -5.88 28.73 -13.58
C TRP A 385 -6.91 28.69 -14.68
N VAL A 386 -6.70 29.45 -15.76
CA VAL A 386 -7.52 29.40 -16.96
C VAL A 386 -6.80 28.54 -17.99
N ILE A 387 -7.43 27.44 -18.42
CA ILE A 387 -6.87 26.54 -19.43
C ILE A 387 -7.63 26.73 -20.74
N SER A 388 -6.94 27.19 -21.79
CA SER A 388 -7.51 27.39 -23.13
C SER A 388 -7.09 26.25 -24.05
N LEU A 389 -8.02 25.81 -24.90
CA LEU A 389 -7.81 24.79 -25.93
C LEU A 389 -7.40 25.45 -27.25
N ALA A 390 -6.18 25.19 -27.72
CA ALA A 390 -5.75 25.60 -29.05
C ALA A 390 -6.21 24.58 -30.11
N ASN A 391 -6.85 25.04 -31.19
CA ASN A 391 -7.35 24.17 -32.26
C ASN A 391 -6.28 23.74 -33.27
N ASP A 392 -5.09 24.38 -33.27
CA ASP A 392 -4.09 24.19 -34.32
C ASP A 392 -2.66 24.07 -33.77
N ALA A 393 -2.37 22.95 -33.09
CA ALA A 393 -1.03 22.62 -32.59
C ALA A 393 -0.57 21.21 -33.03
N ALA A 394 -0.83 20.87 -34.29
CA ALA A 394 -0.41 19.59 -34.87
C ALA A 394 1.12 19.39 -34.88
N HIS A 395 1.91 20.46 -34.76
CA HIS A 395 3.36 20.46 -34.94
C HIS A 395 4.19 20.55 -33.65
N VAL A 396 3.57 20.67 -32.46
CA VAL A 396 4.33 20.67 -31.19
C VAL A 396 4.40 19.25 -30.64
N PRO A 397 5.60 18.65 -30.51
CA PRO A 397 5.77 17.31 -29.96
C PRO A 397 5.43 17.29 -28.46
N THR A 398 4.90 16.16 -27.99
CA THR A 398 4.68 15.94 -26.57
C THR A 398 6.00 15.77 -25.82
N MET A 399 6.01 16.04 -24.51
CA MET A 399 7.18 15.84 -23.64
C MET A 399 7.70 14.38 -23.68
N ARG A 400 6.80 13.41 -23.88
CA ARG A 400 7.15 12.00 -24.07
C ARG A 400 7.85 11.74 -25.41
N GLU A 401 7.35 12.31 -26.51
CA GLU A 401 8.00 12.21 -27.82
C GLU A 401 9.39 12.87 -27.82
N GLN A 402 9.56 14.04 -27.18
CA GLN A 402 10.87 14.67 -27.03
C GLN A 402 11.84 13.84 -26.19
N ARG A 403 11.35 13.21 -25.11
CA ARG A 403 12.15 12.33 -24.26
C ARG A 403 12.57 11.06 -24.99
N ASP A 404 11.69 10.48 -25.80
CA ASP A 404 11.97 9.28 -26.57
C ASP A 404 13.02 9.57 -27.67
N VAL A 405 12.93 10.71 -28.37
CA VAL A 405 13.96 11.17 -29.32
C VAL A 405 15.33 11.36 -28.65
N HIS A 406 15.39 11.96 -27.46
CA HIS A 406 16.65 12.11 -26.73
C HIS A 406 17.24 10.77 -26.27
N LEU A 407 16.40 9.82 -25.87
CA LEU A 407 16.85 8.48 -25.49
C LEU A 407 17.35 7.68 -26.70
N GLU A 408 16.73 7.83 -27.87
CA GLU A 408 17.20 7.23 -29.12
C GLU A 408 18.54 7.84 -29.55
N ALA A 409 18.70 9.17 -29.52
CA ALA A 409 19.96 9.83 -29.84
C ALA A 409 21.10 9.39 -28.90
N ALA A 410 20.86 9.32 -27.59
CA ALA A 410 21.84 8.82 -26.61
C ALA A 410 22.17 7.34 -26.81
N ARG A 411 21.22 6.55 -27.31
CA ARG A 411 21.43 5.15 -27.64
C ARG A 411 22.29 5.00 -28.88
N ASP A 412 22.04 5.79 -29.92
CA ASP A 412 22.83 5.78 -31.15
C ASP A 412 24.28 6.23 -30.90
N GLU A 413 24.48 7.26 -30.08
CA GLU A 413 25.82 7.70 -29.65
C GLU A 413 26.57 6.59 -28.90
N ALA A 414 25.89 5.88 -27.99
CA ALA A 414 26.49 4.76 -27.27
C ALA A 414 26.81 3.54 -28.17
N HIS A 415 26.10 3.35 -29.30
CA HIS A 415 26.43 2.31 -30.29
C HIS A 415 27.56 2.73 -31.24
N GLN A 416 27.88 4.02 -31.31
CA GLN A 416 29.01 4.55 -32.07
C GLN A 416 30.32 4.59 -31.25
N ASP A 417 30.27 4.30 -29.95
CA ASP A 417 31.47 4.19 -29.12
C ASP A 417 32.37 3.03 -29.63
N PRO A 418 33.67 3.28 -29.93
CA PRO A 418 34.60 2.28 -30.41
C PRO A 418 34.70 1.02 -29.54
N LEU A 419 34.47 1.15 -28.24
CA LEU A 419 34.55 0.07 -27.27
C LEU A 419 33.32 -0.84 -27.34
N VAL A 420 32.14 -0.27 -27.63
CA VAL A 420 30.87 -1.00 -27.80
C VAL A 420 30.86 -1.76 -29.13
N GLN A 421 31.39 -1.16 -30.20
CA GLN A 421 31.54 -1.84 -31.50
C GLN A 421 32.49 -3.03 -31.42
N ALA A 422 33.64 -2.87 -30.73
CA ALA A 422 34.58 -3.96 -30.52
C ALA A 422 33.95 -5.15 -29.75
N ILE A 423 33.06 -4.88 -28.80
CA ILE A 423 32.33 -5.91 -28.05
C ILE A 423 31.29 -6.62 -28.92
N LEU A 424 30.55 -5.87 -29.74
CA LEU A 424 29.54 -6.42 -30.65
C LEU A 424 30.17 -7.29 -31.76
N ASP A 425 31.33 -6.90 -32.28
CA ASP A 425 32.09 -7.68 -33.27
C ASP A 425 32.67 -8.97 -32.67
N THR A 426 33.07 -8.93 -31.40
CA THR A 426 33.63 -10.11 -30.70
C THR A 426 32.54 -11.12 -30.33
N PHE A 427 31.28 -10.68 -30.13
CA PHE A 427 30.16 -11.52 -29.70
C PHE A 427 28.91 -11.33 -30.57
N PRO A 428 28.84 -11.95 -31.75
CA PRO A 428 27.67 -11.87 -32.63
C PRO A 428 26.42 -12.47 -31.96
N GLY A 429 25.41 -11.63 -31.71
CA GLY A 429 24.16 -11.98 -31.01
C GLY A 429 23.97 -11.30 -29.65
N SER A 430 24.95 -10.50 -29.20
CA SER A 430 24.84 -9.73 -27.96
C SER A 430 24.00 -8.45 -28.16
N THR A 431 23.21 -8.08 -27.14
CA THR A 431 22.36 -6.87 -27.16
C THR A 431 22.81 -5.90 -26.06
N VAL A 432 23.06 -4.65 -26.43
CA VAL A 432 23.50 -3.61 -25.50
C VAL A 432 22.29 -2.89 -24.91
N ARG A 433 22.12 -2.99 -23.59
CA ARG A 433 21.15 -2.16 -22.85
C ARG A 433 21.83 -0.89 -22.34
N VAL A 434 21.56 0.22 -23.03
CA VAL A 434 21.97 1.56 -22.58
C VAL A 434 20.98 2.02 -21.51
N THR A 435 21.46 2.22 -20.28
CA THR A 435 20.65 2.78 -19.18
C THR A 435 21.20 4.16 -18.88
N VAL A 436 20.55 5.21 -19.39
CA VAL A 436 20.93 6.60 -19.07
C VAL A 436 20.57 6.86 -17.61
N LYS A 437 21.56 7.18 -16.76
CA LYS A 437 21.31 7.58 -15.37
C LYS A 437 20.39 8.80 -15.37
N GLN A 438 19.27 8.67 -14.70
CA GLN A 438 18.11 9.59 -14.73
C GLN A 438 18.37 10.96 -14.06
N GLU A 439 19.62 11.30 -13.77
CA GLU A 439 19.94 12.36 -12.81
C GLU A 439 20.18 13.73 -13.45
N GLN A 440 20.35 13.84 -14.77
CA GLN A 440 20.50 15.13 -15.44
C GLN A 440 19.94 15.06 -16.86
N ILE A 441 18.62 15.24 -17.02
CA ILE A 441 18.11 15.85 -18.25
C ILE A 441 18.14 17.36 -17.98
N PRO A 442 19.06 18.13 -18.57
CA PRO A 442 19.15 19.56 -18.33
C PRO A 442 17.82 20.23 -18.69
N ILE A 443 17.32 21.07 -17.79
CA ILE A 443 16.11 21.89 -17.97
C ILE A 443 16.22 22.76 -19.24
N GLU A 444 17.44 23.02 -19.72
CA GLU A 444 17.74 23.77 -20.95
C GLU A 444 17.23 23.11 -22.24
N ALA A 445 17.04 21.79 -22.29
CA ALA A 445 16.47 21.11 -23.47
C ALA A 445 14.98 21.46 -23.72
N TYR A 446 14.35 22.17 -22.79
CA TYR A 446 12.94 22.55 -22.86
C TYR A 446 12.70 24.03 -23.20
N ALA A 447 13.76 24.80 -23.51
CA ALA A 447 13.66 26.22 -23.85
C ALA A 447 13.30 26.49 -25.33
N ASP A 448 13.56 25.54 -26.24
CA ASP A 448 13.47 25.78 -27.70
C ASP A 448 12.06 25.68 -28.32
N ALA A 449 11.01 25.50 -27.51
CA ALA A 449 9.64 25.32 -28.02
C ALA A 449 8.77 26.60 -27.99
N ILE A 450 9.31 27.76 -27.64
CA ILE A 450 8.58 29.03 -27.66
C ILE A 450 9.14 29.90 -28.79
N ARG A 451 8.38 30.02 -29.89
CA ARG A 451 8.54 31.16 -30.81
C ARG A 451 8.04 32.40 -30.06
N ASP A 452 8.94 33.34 -29.81
CA ASP A 452 8.54 34.72 -29.52
C ASP A 452 7.70 35.21 -30.70
N SER A 453 6.44 35.56 -30.44
CA SER A 453 5.54 36.15 -31.43
C SER A 453 5.59 37.68 -31.35
N ASP A 454 6.78 38.27 -31.23
CA ASP A 454 6.96 39.73 -31.11
C ASP A 454 8.01 40.31 -32.10
N GLU A 455 8.42 39.58 -33.14
CA GLU A 455 9.20 40.14 -34.26
C GLU A 455 8.51 39.88 -35.60
N ASP A 456 7.52 40.70 -35.94
CA ASP A 456 7.09 40.99 -37.32
C ASP A 456 6.11 42.18 -37.29
N ASP A 457 6.62 43.37 -36.97
CA ASP A 457 5.98 44.66 -37.28
C ASP A 457 7.06 45.77 -37.33
N GLU A 458 7.94 45.70 -38.33
CA GLU A 458 8.68 46.87 -38.85
C GLU A 458 9.13 46.61 -40.31
N LEU A 459 8.26 47.00 -41.26
CA LEU A 459 8.64 47.47 -42.61
C LEU A 459 7.72 48.64 -43.02
#